data_AF-K2HAT5-F1
#
_entry.id   AF-K2HAT5-F1
#
_cell.length_a   1.000
_cell.length_b   1.000
_cell.length_c   1.000
_cell.angle_alpha   90.00
_cell.angle_beta   90.00
_cell.angle_gamma   90.00
#
_symmetry.space_group_name_H-M   'P 1'
#
loop_
_entity.id
_entity.type
_entity.pdbx_description
1 polymer ?
#
loop_
_entity_poly.entity_id
_entity_poly.type
_entity_poly.pdbx_seq_one_letter_code
_entity_poly.pdbx_strand_id
1 'polypeptide(L)'
;MSQIVENWAEIVGILLAILPAPHRADFVELHVRVEEVRRVDDWPLMLSGAEPDLAIMARRGQVDGCADAGGQRIRLRVRAEGPPPLTWFAHPGWRLD
;
A
#
# COMPACT_ATOMS: atom_id res chain seq x y z
N MET A 1 14.43 24.42 -2.49
CA MET A 1 13.49 23.83 -1.52
C MET A 1 12.55 22.91 -2.29
N SER A 2 12.80 21.61 -2.28
CA SER A 2 11.91 20.63 -2.89
C SER A 2 10.75 20.39 -1.92
N GLN A 3 9.58 20.92 -2.26
CA GLN A 3 8.35 20.67 -1.53
C GLN A 3 8.05 19.17 -1.66
N ILE A 4 8.17 18.41 -0.57
CA ILE A 4 7.74 17.02 -0.53
C ILE A 4 6.22 17.07 -0.63
N VAL A 5 5.70 16.86 -1.83
CA VAL A 5 4.27 16.63 -2.02
C VAL A 5 4.01 15.22 -1.50
N GLU A 6 3.55 15.09 -0.26
CA GLU A 6 3.06 13.80 0.20
C GLU A 6 1.74 13.49 -0.53
N ASN A 7 1.65 12.29 -1.09
CA ASN A 7 0.48 11.87 -1.86
C ASN A 7 -0.14 10.70 -1.12
N TRP A 8 -1.31 10.91 -0.55
CA TRP A 8 -2.06 9.88 0.16
C TRP A 8 -3.27 9.45 -0.66
N ALA A 9 -3.48 8.13 -0.72
CA ALA A 9 -4.64 7.51 -1.33
C ALA A 9 -5.20 6.46 -0.37
N GLU A 10 -6.48 6.17 -0.45
CA GLU A 10 -7.07 5.02 0.22
C GLU A 10 -7.38 3.94 -0.82
N ILE A 11 -6.80 2.76 -0.63
CA ILE A 11 -7.00 1.58 -1.47
C ILE A 11 -7.99 0.66 -0.78
N VAL A 12 -9.05 0.28 -1.50
CA VAL A 12 -9.93 -0.81 -1.15
C VAL A 12 -9.72 -1.91 -2.18
N GLY A 13 -9.45 -3.13 -1.71
CA GLY A 13 -9.10 -4.22 -2.62
C GLY A 13 -9.09 -5.58 -1.95
N ILE A 14 -8.58 -6.56 -2.68
CA ILE A 14 -8.42 -7.94 -2.23
C ILE A 14 -6.94 -8.24 -2.09
N LEU A 15 -6.50 -8.62 -0.90
CA LEU A 15 -5.16 -9.10 -0.65
C LEU A 15 -4.98 -10.46 -1.34
N LEU A 16 -4.01 -10.55 -2.23
CA LEU A 16 -3.69 -11.76 -3.00
C LEU A 16 -2.58 -12.55 -2.31
N ALA A 17 -1.54 -11.85 -1.86
CA ALA A 17 -0.39 -12.46 -1.22
C ALA A 17 0.37 -11.45 -0.34
N ILE A 18 1.09 -11.98 0.65
CA ILE A 18 2.12 -11.26 1.39
C ILE A 18 3.45 -11.92 1.06
N LEU A 19 4.34 -11.19 0.39
CA LEU A 19 5.65 -11.69 -0.02
C LEU A 19 6.77 -11.02 0.78
N PRO A 20 7.91 -11.70 0.99
CA PRO A 20 9.10 -11.06 1.55
C PRO A 20 9.58 -9.92 0.64
N ALA A 21 10.03 -8.81 1.22
CA ALA A 21 10.67 -7.72 0.49
C ALA A 21 12.21 -7.81 0.64
N PRO A 22 12.93 -8.57 -0.21
CA PRO A 22 14.36 -8.82 -0.02
C PRO A 22 15.22 -7.55 -0.08
N HIS A 23 14.74 -6.50 -0.74
CA HIS A 23 15.44 -5.23 -0.91
C HIS A 23 15.22 -4.25 0.25
N ARG A 24 14.36 -4.58 1.24
CA ARG A 24 14.05 -3.68 2.34
C ARG A 24 13.80 -4.47 3.64
N ALA A 25 14.85 -4.53 4.47
CA ALA A 25 14.77 -5.11 5.80
C ALA A 25 13.57 -4.55 6.58
N ASP A 26 12.90 -5.40 7.37
CA ASP A 26 11.69 -5.10 8.16
C ASP A 26 10.40 -4.82 7.39
N PHE A 27 10.39 -4.93 6.05
CA PHE A 27 9.19 -4.81 5.24
C PHE A 27 8.76 -6.13 4.60
N VAL A 28 7.50 -6.15 4.17
CA VAL A 28 6.87 -7.15 3.31
C VAL A 28 6.13 -6.43 2.18
N GLU A 29 5.90 -7.14 1.09
CA GLU A 29 5.08 -6.69 -0.03
C GLU A 29 3.67 -7.28 0.08
N LEU A 30 2.68 -6.39 0.17
CA LEU A 30 1.26 -6.74 0.03
C LEU A 30 0.91 -6.65 -1.45
N HIS A 31 0.55 -7.78 -2.06
CA HIS A 31 0.07 -7.81 -3.43
C HIS A 31 -1.45 -7.72 -3.39
N VAL A 32 -2.01 -6.62 -3.89
CA VAL A 32 -3.43 -6.27 -3.71
C VAL A 32 -4.08 -6.06 -5.06
N ARG A 33 -5.16 -6.79 -5.34
CA ARG A 33 -6.06 -6.45 -6.44
C ARG A 33 -6.90 -5.25 -6.03
N VAL A 34 -6.70 -4.12 -6.70
CA VAL A 34 -7.39 -2.87 -6.42
C VAL A 34 -8.81 -2.94 -6.98
N GLU A 35 -9.81 -2.76 -6.12
CA GLU A 35 -11.21 -2.63 -6.53
C GLU A 35 -11.63 -1.16 -6.61
N GLU A 36 -11.11 -0.32 -5.70
CA GLU A 36 -11.46 1.09 -5.60
C GLU A 36 -10.29 1.90 -5.06
N VAL A 37 -10.06 3.08 -5.64
CA VAL A 37 -9.11 4.08 -5.13
C VAL A 37 -9.87 5.33 -4.73
N ARG A 38 -9.75 5.70 -3.46
CA ARG A 38 -10.38 6.89 -2.88
C ARG A 38 -9.35 7.96 -2.61
N ARG A 39 -9.76 9.21 -2.79
CA ARG A 39 -8.98 10.37 -2.37
C ARG A 39 -8.96 10.43 -0.84
N VAL A 40 -7.84 10.88 -0.30
CA VAL A 40 -7.76 11.31 1.10
C VAL A 40 -7.88 12.82 1.11
N ASP A 41 -8.81 13.35 1.91
CA ASP A 41 -9.02 14.79 2.03
C ASP A 41 -7.70 15.53 2.31
N ASP A 42 -7.54 16.71 1.72
CA ASP A 42 -6.35 17.56 1.81
C ASP A 42 -5.07 17.02 1.15
N TRP A 43 -5.11 15.86 0.49
CA TRP A 43 -3.95 15.30 -0.21
C TRP A 43 -4.20 15.08 -1.70
N PRO A 44 -3.27 15.48 -2.58
CA PRO A 44 -3.39 15.21 -4.00
C PRO A 44 -3.32 13.70 -4.27
N LEU A 45 -4.28 13.20 -5.05
CA LEU A 45 -4.30 11.82 -5.51
C LEU A 45 -3.37 11.68 -6.73
N MET A 46 -2.21 11.07 -6.54
CA MET A 46 -1.26 10.77 -7.63
C MET A 46 -1.47 9.41 -8.32
N LEU A 47 -2.50 8.65 -7.95
CA LEU A 47 -2.92 7.47 -8.71
C LEU A 47 -3.66 7.92 -9.98
N SER A 48 -2.91 8.21 -11.05
CA SER A 48 -3.46 8.39 -12.38
C SER A 48 -3.58 7.02 -13.08
N GLY A 49 -4.71 6.35 -12.88
CA GLY A 49 -4.94 4.99 -13.37
C GLY A 49 -4.51 3.98 -12.31
N ALA A 50 -5.47 3.40 -11.60
CA ALA A 50 -5.18 2.30 -10.69
C ALA A 50 -4.73 1.11 -11.55
N GLU A 51 -3.46 0.71 -11.41
CA GLU A 51 -3.08 -0.62 -11.86
C GLU A 51 -3.97 -1.64 -11.13
N PRO A 52 -4.53 -2.63 -11.84
CA PRO A 52 -5.49 -3.56 -11.25
C PRO A 52 -4.88 -4.35 -10.10
N ASP A 53 -3.56 -4.55 -10.11
CA ASP A 53 -2.80 -5.19 -9.06
C ASP A 53 -1.68 -4.24 -8.59
N LEU A 54 -1.57 -4.01 -7.28
CA LEU A 54 -0.63 -3.08 -6.67
C LEU A 54 0.23 -3.80 -5.62
N ALA A 55 1.55 -3.60 -5.69
CA ALA A 55 2.47 -4.01 -4.64
C ALA A 55 2.65 -2.86 -3.63
N ILE A 56 2.24 -3.09 -2.37
CA ILE A 56 2.29 -2.10 -1.29
C ILE A 56 3.23 -2.58 -0.20
N MET A 57 4.21 -1.76 0.14
CA MET A 57 5.16 -2.02 1.23
C MET A 57 4.51 -1.79 2.59
N ALA A 58 4.50 -2.81 3.44
CA ALA A 58 4.11 -2.70 4.85
C ALA A 58 5.26 -3.16 5.76
N ARG A 59 5.35 -2.62 6.97
CA ARG A 59 6.29 -3.16 7.97
C ARG A 59 5.81 -4.55 8.41
N ARG A 60 6.74 -5.46 8.70
CA ARG A 60 6.42 -6.83 9.16
C ARG A 60 5.39 -6.85 10.28
N GLY A 61 5.56 -5.99 11.29
CA GLY A 61 4.62 -5.91 12.40
C GLY A 61 3.18 -5.58 12.00
N GLN A 62 2.96 -4.93 10.85
CA GLN A 62 1.63 -4.50 10.40
C GLN A 62 0.77 -5.65 9.88
N VAL A 63 1.37 -6.80 9.62
CA VAL A 63 0.70 -8.00 9.14
C VAL A 63 0.83 -9.18 10.12
N ASP A 64 1.29 -8.92 11.34
CA ASP A 64 1.47 -9.96 12.36
C ASP A 64 0.12 -10.66 12.62
N GLY A 65 0.10 -12.00 12.53
CA GLY A 65 -1.09 -12.82 12.77
C GLY A 65 -1.82 -13.29 11.51
N CYS A 66 -1.51 -12.76 10.32
CA CYS A 66 -2.13 -13.20 9.08
C CYS A 66 -1.24 -14.25 8.38
N ALA A 67 -1.50 -15.54 8.64
CA ALA A 67 -0.79 -16.65 8.01
C ALA A 67 -1.28 -16.94 6.58
N ASP A 68 -2.55 -16.65 6.30
CA ASP A 68 -3.23 -16.91 5.02
C ASP A 68 -3.90 -15.63 4.52
N ALA A 69 -3.16 -14.83 3.76
CA ALA A 69 -3.60 -13.52 3.29
C ALA A 69 -4.42 -13.55 1.98
N GLY A 70 -4.64 -14.73 1.40
CA GLY A 70 -5.26 -14.87 0.08
C GLY A 70 -6.78 -14.68 0.12
N GLY A 71 -7.29 -13.69 -0.61
CA GLY A 71 -8.72 -13.45 -0.80
C GLY A 71 -9.37 -12.53 0.25
N GLN A 72 -8.61 -12.03 1.22
CA GLN A 72 -9.13 -11.12 2.24
C GLN A 72 -9.36 -9.72 1.65
N ARG A 73 -10.54 -9.14 1.93
CA ARG A 73 -10.80 -7.73 1.58
C ARG A 73 -10.05 -6.83 2.55
N ILE A 74 -9.29 -5.87 2.02
CA ILE A 74 -8.54 -4.91 2.82
C ILE A 74 -8.90 -3.48 2.44
N ARG A 75 -8.72 -2.59 3.41
CA ARG A 75 -8.79 -1.14 3.24
C ARG A 75 -7.57 -0.54 3.91
N LEU A 76 -6.73 0.15 3.15
CA LEU A 76 -5.54 0.79 3.68
C LEU A 76 -5.27 2.13 3.02
N ARG A 77 -4.80 3.07 3.83
CA ARG A 77 -4.24 4.32 3.33
C ARG A 77 -2.80 4.06 2.90
N VAL A 78 -2.42 4.52 1.71
CA VAL A 78 -1.09 4.36 1.13
C VAL A 78 -0.49 5.70 0.73
N ARG A 79 0.84 5.78 0.80
CA ARG A 79 1.61 6.88 0.20
C ARG A 79 2.51 6.38 -0.92
N ALA A 80 2.62 7.14 -1.99
CA ALA A 80 3.62 6.92 -3.03
C ALA A 80 4.90 7.72 -2.73
N GLU A 81 6.07 7.10 -2.87
CA GLU A 81 7.37 7.75 -2.69
C GLU A 81 8.37 7.26 -3.75
N GLY A 82 9.32 8.13 -4.11
CA GLY A 82 10.45 7.83 -4.99
C GLY A 82 10.24 8.25 -6.45
N PRO A 83 11.27 8.06 -7.31
CA PRO A 83 11.13 8.25 -8.75
C PRO A 83 10.24 7.15 -9.35
N PRO A 84 9.57 7.39 -10.50
CA PRO A 84 8.87 6.35 -11.22
C PRO A 84 9.79 5.15 -11.58
N PRO A 85 9.31 3.89 -11.45
CA PRO A 85 8.00 3.51 -10.93
C PRO A 85 7.89 3.77 -9.42
N LEU A 86 6.76 4.37 -9.00
CA LEU A 86 6.53 4.78 -7.61
C LEU A 86 6.50 3.56 -6.68
N THR A 87 7.08 3.70 -5.48
CA THR A 87 6.92 2.70 -4.41
C THR A 87 5.77 3.11 -3.50
N TRP A 88 4.85 2.18 -3.23
CA TRP A 88 3.70 2.41 -2.36
C TRP A 88 3.97 1.91 -0.95
N PHE A 89 3.57 2.67 0.07
CA PHE A 89 3.73 2.30 1.47
C PHE A 89 2.41 2.38 2.20
N ALA A 90 2.09 1.34 2.97
CA ALA A 90 1.00 1.36 3.91
C ALA A 90 1.22 2.45 4.97
N HIS A 91 0.14 3.10 5.38
CA HIS A 91 0.16 4.06 6.47
C HIS A 91 0.73 3.41 7.74
N PRO A 92 1.64 4.06 8.51
CA PRO A 92 2.32 3.41 9.64
C PRO A 92 1.41 2.88 10.75
N GLY A 93 0.23 3.49 10.91
CA GLY A 93 -0.79 3.07 11.89
C GLY A 93 -1.74 1.98 11.38
N TRP A 94 -1.66 1.58 10.10
CA TRP A 94 -2.50 0.52 9.55
C TRP A 94 -2.05 -0.85 10.06
N ARG A 95 -3.02 -1.75 10.29
CA ARG A 95 -2.82 -3.16 10.64
C ARG A 95 -3.76 -4.02 9.82
N LEU A 96 -3.31 -5.22 9.47
CA LEU A 96 -4.15 -6.27 8.94
C LEU A 96 -4.81 -6.99 10.12
N ASP A 97 -6.13 -6.88 10.21
CA ASP A 97 -6.97 -7.56 11.22
C ASP A 97 -7.47 -8.93 10.74
#